data_AF-A0A8S9XDS2-F1
#
_entry.id   AF-A0A8S9XDS2-F1
#
_cell.length_a   1.000
_cell.length_b   1.000
_cell.length_c   1.000
_cell.angle_alpha   90.00
_cell.angle_beta   90.00
_cell.angle_gamma   90.00
#
_symmetry.space_group_name_H-M   'P 1'
#
loop_
_entity.id
_entity.type
_entity.pdbx_description
1 polymer ?
#
loop_
_entity_poly.entity_id
_entity_poly.type
_entity_poly.pdbx_seq_one_letter_code
_entity_poly.pdbx_strand_id
1 'polypeptide(L)' 'LVVLVLQASGDGTGEQPMSGPGGPPPNPPPSNHCIRVGCPNPAVANSEWEDEYCSNECVVTHCRDVFSSWVASNQNAAVK' A
#
# COMPACT_ATOMS: atom_id res chain seq x y z
N LEU A 1 -13.06 15.20 21.35
CA LEU A 1 -12.23 14.03 21.70
C LEU A 1 -11.32 13.54 20.55
N VAL A 2 -11.04 14.34 19.52
CA VAL A 2 -10.19 13.89 18.38
C VAL A 2 -9.17 14.95 17.92
N VAL A 3 -8.92 15.98 18.71
CA VAL A 3 -7.94 17.04 18.39
C VAL A 3 -6.92 17.13 19.50
N LEU A 4 -6.29 16.00 19.82
CA LEU A 4 -5.16 15.96 20.76
C LEU A 4 -4.15 14.89 20.31
N VAL A 5 -3.55 15.08 19.14
CA VAL A 5 -2.26 14.47 18.84
C VAL A 5 -1.27 15.60 18.60
N LEU A 6 -0.66 15.96 19.73
CA LEU A 6 0.44 16.88 19.89
C LEU A 6 1.59 16.48 18.94
N GLN A 7 2.17 17.48 18.30
CA GLN A 7 3.45 17.40 17.62
C GLN A 7 4.53 16.93 18.62
N ALA A 8 5.28 15.89 18.26
CA ALA A 8 6.55 15.56 18.89
C ALA A 8 7.56 15.23 17.80
N SER A 9 8.41 16.22 17.51
CA SER A 9 9.67 16.07 16.81
C SER A 9 10.57 15.11 17.58
N GLY A 10 10.94 13.99 16.96
CA GLY A 10 12.00 13.10 17.38
C GLY A 10 13.06 13.04 16.29
N ASP A 11 14.11 13.85 16.47
CA ASP A 11 15.41 13.64 15.82
C ASP A 11 15.97 12.31 16.33
N GLY A 12 16.18 11.37 15.41
CA GLY A 12 16.68 10.04 15.71
C GLY A 12 17.59 9.62 14.57
N THR A 13 18.87 9.92 14.75
CA THR A 13 19.98 9.38 13.97
C THR A 13 19.87 7.86 13.87
N GLY A 14 19.58 7.37 12.67
CA GLY A 14 19.59 5.96 12.32
C GLY A 14 20.46 5.76 11.08
N GLU A 15 21.75 6.05 11.21
CA GLU A 15 22.76 5.56 10.28
C GLU A 15 22.57 4.05 10.13
N GLN A 16 22.31 3.56 8.92
CA GLN A 16 22.22 2.14 8.63
C GLN A 16 23.65 1.59 8.45
N PRO A 17 24.20 0.79 9.38
CA PRO A 17 25.48 0.16 9.13
C PRO A 17 25.30 -1.11 8.29
N MET A 18 26.19 -1.22 7.31
CA MET A 18 26.89 -2.45 6.92
C MET A 18 26.05 -3.62 6.39
N SER A 19 26.23 -3.84 5.09
CA SER A 19 25.99 -5.09 4.39
C SER A 19 26.73 -6.25 5.09
N GLY A 20 26.01 -7.07 5.84
CA GLY A 20 26.46 -8.37 6.32
C GLY A 20 25.89 -9.50 5.46
N PRO A 21 26.67 -10.52 5.06
CA PRO A 21 26.13 -11.69 4.38
C PRO A 21 25.62 -12.69 5.42
N GLY A 22 24.31 -12.73 5.66
CA GLY A 22 23.73 -13.74 6.55
C GLY A 22 22.37 -13.44 7.17
N GLY A 23 21.53 -12.62 6.52
CA GLY A 23 20.12 -12.55 6.90
C GLY A 23 19.37 -13.82 6.45
N PRO A 24 18.25 -14.19 7.11
CA PRO A 24 17.33 -15.18 6.54
C PRO A 24 16.99 -14.77 5.09
N PRO A 25 16.74 -15.72 4.18
CA PRO A 25 16.43 -15.38 2.80
C PRO A 25 15.32 -14.33 2.79
N PRO A 26 15.41 -13.27 1.96
CA PRO A 26 14.26 -12.40 1.76
C PRO A 26 13.09 -13.32 1.39
N ASN A 27 11.96 -13.14 2.07
CA ASN A 27 10.74 -13.87 1.72
C ASN A 27 10.61 -13.88 0.20
N PRO A 28 10.34 -15.05 -0.42
CA PRO A 28 10.19 -15.09 -1.86
C PRO A 28 9.18 -14.00 -2.24
N PRO A 29 9.49 -13.18 -3.27
CA PRO A 29 8.55 -12.16 -3.70
C PRO A 29 7.21 -12.86 -3.92
N PRO A 30 6.10 -12.29 -3.45
CA PRO A 30 4.80 -12.90 -3.66
C PRO A 30 4.69 -13.18 -5.16
N SER A 31 4.35 -14.42 -5.53
CA SER A 31 4.25 -14.84 -6.94
C SER A 31 3.15 -14.08 -7.71
N ASN A 32 2.40 -13.24 -7.01
CA ASN A 32 1.35 -12.41 -7.56
C ASN A 32 1.91 -11.07 -8.06
N HIS A 33 1.59 -10.75 -9.30
CA HIS A 33 1.69 -9.41 -9.87
C HIS A 33 0.74 -8.43 -9.19
N CYS A 34 1.11 -7.15 -9.17
CA CYS A 34 0.24 -6.09 -8.67
C CYS A 34 -1.11 -6.11 -9.40
N ILE A 35 -2.21 -6.05 -8.65
CA ILE A 35 -3.56 -6.11 -9.23
C ILE A 35 -3.92 -4.88 -10.10
N ARG A 36 -3.11 -3.82 -10.02
CA ARG A 36 -3.32 -2.60 -10.79
C ARG A 36 -3.16 -2.92 -12.28
N VAL A 37 -4.22 -2.63 -13.04
CA VAL A 37 -4.22 -2.77 -14.50
C VAL A 37 -3.07 -1.97 -15.11
N GLY A 38 -2.20 -2.65 -15.86
CA GLY A 38 -1.04 -2.05 -16.52
C GLY A 38 0.22 -1.90 -15.66
N CYS A 39 0.25 -2.44 -14.44
CA CYS A 39 1.47 -2.48 -13.63
C CYS A 39 2.21 -3.82 -13.83
N PRO A 40 3.43 -3.83 -14.41
CA PRO A 40 4.21 -5.05 -14.60
C PRO A 40 4.99 -5.46 -13.35
N ASN A 41 4.94 -4.67 -12.27
CA ASN A 41 5.72 -4.94 -11.07
C ASN A 41 5.13 -6.11 -10.27
N PRO A 42 5.98 -6.96 -9.67
CA PRO A 42 5.53 -7.95 -8.69
C PRO A 42 4.92 -7.22 -7.50
N ALA A 43 3.90 -7.82 -6.88
CA ALA A 43 3.43 -7.32 -5.61
C ALA A 43 4.53 -7.46 -4.55
N VAL A 44 4.42 -6.70 -3.45
CA VAL A 44 5.37 -6.77 -2.34
C VAL A 44 4.69 -7.37 -1.13
N ALA A 45 5.43 -8.18 -0.38
CA ALA A 45 4.91 -8.80 0.83
C ALA A 45 4.63 -7.71 1.88
N ASN A 46 3.37 -7.54 2.28
CA ASN A 46 2.98 -6.57 3.28
C ASN A 46 1.66 -6.94 3.96
N SER A 47 1.66 -6.90 5.29
CA SER A 47 0.53 -7.31 6.12
C SER A 47 -0.66 -6.35 6.11
N GLU A 48 -0.48 -5.10 5.66
CA GLU A 48 -1.61 -4.15 5.59
C GLU A 48 -2.45 -4.30 4.32
N TRP A 49 -1.90 -4.95 3.28
CA TRP A 49 -2.57 -5.08 1.98
C TRP A 49 -2.40 -6.46 1.33
N GLU A 50 -2.18 -7.49 2.17
CA GLU A 50 -2.17 -8.92 1.81
C GLU A 50 -1.38 -9.27 0.54
N ASP A 51 -0.27 -8.57 0.32
CA ASP A 51 0.64 -8.84 -0.80
C ASP A 51 0.00 -8.62 -2.19
N GLU A 52 -1.00 -7.73 -2.32
CA GLU A 52 -1.71 -7.48 -3.60
C GLU A 52 -1.12 -6.34 -4.44
N TYR A 53 -0.31 -5.47 -3.84
CA TYR A 53 0.19 -4.24 -4.47
C TYR A 53 1.71 -4.17 -4.43
N CYS A 54 2.30 -3.53 -5.43
CA CYS A 54 3.74 -3.29 -5.49
C CYS A 54 4.19 -2.04 -4.73
N SER A 55 3.27 -1.13 -4.40
CA SER A 55 3.55 0.16 -3.76
C SER A 55 2.27 0.82 -3.24
N ASN A 56 2.42 1.73 -2.27
CA ASN A 56 1.33 2.53 -1.73
C ASN A 56 0.63 3.37 -2.82
N GLU A 57 1.37 3.87 -3.80
CA GLU A 57 0.81 4.62 -4.93
C GLU A 57 -0.22 3.78 -5.72
N CYS A 58 0.07 2.48 -5.89
CA CYS A 58 -0.85 1.56 -6.56
C CYS A 58 -2.10 1.25 -5.72
N VAL A 59 -1.94 1.13 -4.39
CA VAL A 59 -3.06 0.96 -3.45
C VAL A 59 -4.00 2.17 -3.56
N VAL A 60 -3.47 3.38 -3.36
CA VAL A 60 -4.28 4.61 -3.32
C VAL A 60 -5.00 4.84 -4.64
N THR A 61 -4.32 4.60 -5.77
CA THR A 61 -4.97 4.76 -7.09
C THR A 61 -6.10 3.76 -7.28
N HIS A 62 -5.86 2.49 -6.94
CA HIS A 62 -6.88 1.45 -7.08
C HIS A 62 -8.10 1.73 -6.20
N CYS A 63 -7.89 2.12 -4.93
CA CYS A 63 -8.97 2.50 -4.03
C CYS A 63 -9.82 3.64 -4.61
N ARG A 64 -9.19 4.63 -5.24
CA ARG A 64 -9.90 5.74 -5.90
C ARG A 64 -10.74 5.24 -7.08
N ASP A 65 -10.21 4.36 -7.92
CA ASP A 65 -10.91 3.84 -9.09
C ASP A 65 -12.12 2.98 -8.69
N VAL A 66 -11.94 2.05 -7.74
CA VAL A 66 -13.02 1.22 -7.19
C VAL A 66 -14.10 2.08 -6.54
N PHE A 67 -13.70 3.05 -5.71
CA PHE A 67 -14.63 3.98 -5.08
C PHE A 67 -15.38 4.81 -6.13
N SER A 68 -14.71 5.32 -7.16
CA SER A 68 -15.34 6.12 -8.22
C SER A 68 -16.37 5.31 -9.02
N SER A 69 -16.03 4.07 -9.36
CA SER A 69 -16.93 3.14 -10.04
C SER A 69 -18.16 2.79 -9.18
N TRP A 70 -17.94 2.57 -7.87
CA TRP A 70 -19.01 2.37 -6.92
C TRP A 70 -19.90 3.60 -6.79
N VAL A 71 -19.34 4.81 -6.66
CA VAL A 71 -20.10 6.07 -6.57
C VAL A 71 -20.95 6.30 -7.83
N ALA A 72 -20.39 6.06 -9.02
CA ALA A 72 -21.14 6.17 -10.28
C ALA A 72 -22.31 5.17 -10.34
N SER A 73 -22.09 3.95 -9.85
CA SER A 73 -23.14 2.92 -9.74
C SER A 73 -24.20 3.29 -8.71
N ASN A 74 -23.80 3.88 -7.58
CA ASN A 74 -24.73 4.27 -6.53
C ASN A 74 -25.57 5.51 -6.89
N GLN A 75 -25.03 6.42 -7.70
CA GLN A 75 -25.79 7.55 -8.25
C GLN A 75 -26.91 7.10 -9.20
N ASN A 76 -26.70 6.01 -9.96
CA ASN A 76 -27.75 5.47 -10.81
C ASN A 76 -28.86 4.76 -10.00
N ALA A 77 -28.51 4.21 -8.82
CA ALA A 77 -29.45 3.52 -7.94
C ALA A 77 -30.35 4.50 -7.15
N ALA A 78 -29.91 5.74 -6.93
CA ALA A 78 -30.66 6.77 -6.20
C ALA A 78 -31.74 7.49 -7.04
N VAL A 79 -31.85 7.19 -8.34
CA VAL A 79 -32.83 7.79 -9.27
C VAL A 79 -34.02 6.87 -9.55
N LYS A 80 -34.29 5.89 -8.66
CA LYS A 80 -35.42 4.97 -8.82
C LYS A 80 -36.48 5.13 -7.75
#